data_AF-A0A9X4D2H1-F1
#
_entry.id   AF-A0A9X4D2H1-F1
#
_cell.length_a   1.000
_cell.length_b   1.000
_cell.length_c   1.000
_cell.angle_alpha   90.00
_cell.angle_beta   90.00
_cell.angle_gamma   90.00
#
_symmetry.space_group_name_H-M   'P 1'
#
loop_
_entity.id
_entity.type
_entity.pdbx_description
1 polymer ?
#
loop_
_entity_poly.entity_id
_entity_poly.type
_entity_poly.pdbx_seq_one_letter_code
_entity_poly.pdbx_strand_id
1 'polypeptide(L)'
;MITNQTQPLEISARVLSQQTLASIRQSPSFSLQGWKILDRWALNNPERLKSLELQGELQLLSRLLDQQALELTAINSLPVESKQGLTEHEILAMLEIETDL
;
A
#
# COMPACT_ATOMS: atom_id res chain seq x y z
N MET A 1 15.62 13.49 -13.47
CA MET A 1 14.48 12.92 -12.72
C MET A 1 14.89 11.53 -12.30
N ILE A 2 15.13 11.30 -11.01
CA ILE A 2 15.48 9.98 -10.51
C ILE A 2 14.17 9.22 -10.40
N THR A 3 13.78 8.51 -11.46
CA THR A 3 12.74 7.48 -11.35
C THR A 3 13.38 6.34 -10.57
N ASN A 4 13.40 6.46 -9.25
CA ASN A 4 13.68 5.35 -8.37
C ASN A 4 12.49 4.41 -8.53
N GLN A 5 12.48 3.62 -9.60
CA GLN A 5 11.57 2.50 -9.77
C GLN A 5 12.03 1.42 -8.79
N THR A 6 11.87 1.70 -7.51
CA THR A 6 11.95 0.72 -6.43
C THR A 6 11.02 -0.40 -6.87
N GLN A 7 11.56 -1.61 -6.99
CA GLN A 7 10.71 -2.74 -7.36
C GLN A 7 9.61 -2.84 -6.29
N PRO A 8 8.34 -3.04 -6.68
CA PRO A 8 7.29 -3.12 -5.69
C PRO A 8 7.61 -4.23 -4.70
N LEU A 9 7.40 -3.94 -3.42
CA LEU A 9 7.72 -4.74 -2.25
C LEU A 9 9.20 -4.69 -1.80
N GLU A 10 10.04 -3.82 -2.35
CA GLU A 10 11.46 -3.77 -1.97
C GLU A 10 11.69 -3.20 -0.56
N ILE A 11 10.90 -2.24 -0.12
CA ILE A 11 11.03 -1.64 1.22
C ILE A 11 10.40 -2.58 2.24
N SER A 12 9.21 -3.06 1.93
CA SER A 12 8.49 -4.03 2.76
C SER A 12 9.23 -5.36 2.91
N ALA A 13 10.07 -5.76 1.96
CA ALA A 13 10.98 -6.91 2.09
C ALA A 13 12.03 -6.78 3.19
N ARG A 14 12.30 -5.56 3.68
CA ARG A 14 13.22 -5.33 4.81
C ARG A 14 12.54 -5.49 6.17
N VAL A 15 11.21 -5.50 6.19
CA VAL A 15 10.40 -5.50 7.42
C VAL A 15 9.69 -6.85 7.57
N LEU A 16 8.97 -7.27 6.54
CA LEU A 16 8.12 -8.46 6.54
C LEU A 16 8.92 -9.73 6.20
N SER A 17 8.35 -10.86 6.59
CA SER A 17 8.86 -12.18 6.25
C SER A 17 8.67 -12.49 4.77
N GLN A 18 9.59 -13.28 4.22
CA GLN A 18 9.50 -13.74 2.83
C GLN A 18 8.23 -14.57 2.56
N GLN A 19 7.71 -15.25 3.58
CA GLN A 19 6.48 -16.01 3.49
C GLN A 19 5.28 -15.09 3.25
N THR A 20 5.15 -14.04 4.06
CA THR A 20 4.07 -13.06 3.92
C THR A 20 4.13 -12.31 2.59
N LEU A 21 5.32 -11.93 2.13
CA LEU A 21 5.47 -11.33 0.80
C LEU A 21 5.11 -12.30 -0.33
N ALA A 22 5.41 -13.60 -0.17
CA ALA A 22 5.00 -14.60 -1.14
C ALA A 22 3.47 -14.75 -1.17
N SER A 23 2.80 -14.78 -0.02
CA SER A 23 1.33 -14.79 0.08
C SER A 23 0.70 -13.59 -0.64
N ILE A 24 1.26 -12.39 -0.44
CA ILE A 24 0.79 -11.16 -1.10
C ILE A 24 1.02 -11.21 -2.61
N ARG A 25 2.17 -11.71 -3.08
CA ARG A 25 2.50 -11.81 -4.51
C ARG A 25 1.69 -12.88 -5.25
N GLN A 26 1.36 -13.97 -4.58
CA GLN A 26 0.62 -15.08 -5.16
C GLN A 26 -0.90 -14.87 -5.15
N SER A 27 -1.39 -14.02 -4.25
CA SER A 27 -2.82 -13.76 -4.14
C SER A 27 -3.30 -12.77 -5.22
N PRO A 28 -4.38 -13.11 -5.96
CA PRO A 28 -4.96 -12.23 -6.97
C PRO A 28 -5.68 -11.02 -6.37
N SER A 29 -5.92 -11.00 -5.06
CA SER A 29 -6.59 -9.90 -4.36
C SER A 29 -5.72 -8.66 -4.20
N PHE A 30 -4.39 -8.81 -4.25
CA PHE A 30 -3.46 -7.70 -4.12
C PHE A 30 -2.95 -7.26 -5.49
N SER A 31 -3.23 -6.01 -5.80
CA SER A 31 -2.77 -5.34 -7.00
C SER A 31 -1.48 -4.58 -6.73
N LEU A 32 -0.94 -3.94 -7.77
CA LEU A 32 0.17 -3.00 -7.63
C LEU A 32 -0.12 -1.91 -6.57
N GLN A 33 -1.39 -1.50 -6.38
CA GLN A 33 -1.75 -0.54 -5.34
C GLN A 33 -1.49 -1.08 -3.94
N GLY A 34 -1.88 -2.33 -3.67
CA GLY A 34 -1.57 -2.99 -2.39
C GLY A 34 -0.06 -3.06 -2.15
N TRP A 35 0.74 -3.33 -3.18
CA TRP A 35 2.19 -3.37 -3.03
C TRP A 35 2.80 -1.99 -2.71
N LYS A 36 2.30 -0.92 -3.35
CA LYS A 36 2.69 0.47 -3.04
C LYS A 36 2.32 0.85 -1.61
N ILE A 37 1.12 0.49 -1.15
CA ILE A 37 0.68 0.71 0.24
C ILE A 37 1.62 0.02 1.22
N LEU A 38 1.99 -1.23 0.94
CA LEU A 38 2.88 -1.99 1.81
C LEU A 38 4.27 -1.37 1.93
N ASP A 39 4.84 -0.92 0.81
CA ASP A 39 6.12 -0.20 0.81
C ASP A 39 6.03 1.15 1.54
N ARG A 40 4.91 1.86 1.40
CA ARG A 40 4.67 3.11 2.13
C ARG A 40 4.58 2.86 3.64
N TRP A 41 3.85 1.85 4.08
CA TRP A 41 3.80 1.45 5.50
C TRP A 41 5.16 1.01 6.02
N ALA A 42 5.94 0.27 5.23
CA ALA A 42 7.28 -0.14 5.60
C ALA A 42 8.25 1.04 5.73
N LEU A 43 8.07 2.08 4.90
CA LEU A 43 8.85 3.30 4.97
C LEU A 43 8.48 4.17 6.18
N ASN A 44 7.18 4.36 6.43
CA ASN A 44 6.71 5.30 7.44
C ASN A 44 6.60 4.70 8.84
N ASN A 45 6.16 3.44 8.95
CA ASN A 45 5.94 2.75 10.23
C ASN A 45 6.45 1.30 10.22
N PRO A 46 7.76 1.05 10.02
CA PRO A 46 8.31 -0.31 9.93
C PRO A 46 8.00 -1.16 11.17
N GLU A 47 8.12 -0.59 12.38
CA GLU A 47 7.83 -1.30 13.63
C GLU A 47 6.35 -1.71 13.77
N ARG A 48 5.43 -0.84 13.34
CA ARG A 48 3.99 -1.10 13.39
C ARG A 48 3.60 -2.14 12.34
N LEU A 49 4.19 -2.07 11.15
CA LEU A 49 4.01 -3.07 10.10
C LEU A 49 4.51 -4.44 10.54
N LYS A 50 5.68 -4.50 11.19
CA LYS A 50 6.20 -5.75 11.75
C LYS A 50 5.30 -6.31 12.84
N SER A 51 4.84 -5.44 13.74
CA SER A 51 3.93 -5.83 14.82
C SER A 51 2.62 -6.39 14.29
N LEU A 52 2.09 -5.83 13.21
CA LEU A 52 0.87 -6.33 12.57
C LEU A 52 1.07 -7.71 11.93
N GLU A 53 2.22 -7.97 11.30
CA GLU A 53 2.59 -9.32 10.83
C GLU A 53 2.65 -10.32 11.98
N LEU A 54 3.25 -9.93 13.11
CA LEU A 54 3.39 -10.80 14.29
C LEU A 54 2.06 -11.08 15.00
N GLN A 55 1.10 -10.17 14.92
CA GLN A 55 -0.27 -10.39 15.40
C GLN A 55 -1.01 -11.44 14.55
N GLY A 56 -0.59 -11.61 13.30
CA GLY A 56 -1.03 -12.68 12.41
C GLY A 56 -1.02 -12.25 10.96
N GLU A 57 -0.55 -13.13 10.08
CA GLU A 57 -0.49 -12.86 8.63
C GLU A 57 -1.86 -12.43 8.07
N LEU A 58 -2.95 -13.14 8.43
CA LEU A 58 -4.30 -12.78 7.99
C LEU A 58 -4.75 -11.39 8.42
N GLN A 59 -4.31 -10.90 9.59
CA GLN A 59 -4.63 -9.54 10.05
C GLN A 59 -3.96 -8.50 9.18
N LEU A 60 -2.67 -8.70 8.86
CA LEU A 60 -1.94 -7.86 7.91
C LEU A 60 -2.60 -7.87 6.53
N LEU A 61 -2.93 -9.06 6.01
CA LEU A 61 -3.54 -9.21 4.69
C LEU A 61 -4.92 -8.54 4.61
N SER A 62 -5.75 -8.69 5.65
CA SER A 62 -7.06 -8.02 5.73
C SER A 62 -6.90 -6.51 5.74
N ARG A 63 -6.03 -5.98 6.63
CA ARG A 63 -5.79 -4.55 6.75
C ARG A 63 -5.28 -3.94 5.44
N LEU A 64 -4.38 -4.67 4.75
CA LEU A 64 -3.87 -4.26 3.44
C LEU A 64 -4.98 -4.22 2.38
N LEU A 65 -5.87 -5.22 2.37
CA LEU A 65 -6.96 -5.29 1.43
C LEU A 65 -7.98 -4.16 1.65
N ASP A 66 -8.32 -3.88 2.91
CA ASP A 66 -9.19 -2.76 3.28
C ASP A 66 -8.60 -1.41 2.83
N GLN A 67 -7.31 -1.18 3.10
CA GLN A 67 -6.63 0.04 2.67
C GLN A 67 -6.60 0.16 1.14
N GLN A 68 -6.30 -0.93 0.43
CA GLN A 68 -6.31 -0.96 -1.04
C GLN A 68 -7.70 -0.61 -1.58
N ALA A 69 -8.76 -1.21 -1.04
CA ALA A 69 -10.12 -0.95 -1.47
C ALA A 69 -10.52 0.51 -1.22
N LEU A 70 -10.14 1.06 -0.07
CA LEU A 70 -10.40 2.45 0.31
C LEU A 70 -9.70 3.43 -0.64
N GLU A 71 -8.40 3.25 -0.89
CA GLU A 71 -7.64 4.13 -1.78
C GLU A 71 -8.11 4.03 -3.23
N LEU A 72 -8.35 2.82 -3.73
CA LEU A 72 -8.87 2.65 -5.10
C LEU A 72 -10.27 3.25 -5.24
N THR A 73 -11.14 3.09 -4.25
CA THR A 73 -12.48 3.71 -4.27
C THR A 73 -12.38 5.23 -4.26
N ALA A 74 -11.56 5.79 -3.38
CA ALA A 74 -11.33 7.23 -3.27
C ALA A 74 -10.80 7.81 -4.59
N ILE A 75 -9.75 7.18 -5.15
CA ILE A 75 -9.18 7.58 -6.44
C ILE A 75 -10.23 7.45 -7.53
N ASN A 76 -10.97 6.35 -7.62
CA ASN A 76 -11.96 6.14 -8.69
C ASN A 76 -13.20 7.02 -8.56
N SER A 77 -13.51 7.53 -7.36
CA SER A 77 -14.65 8.41 -7.12
C SER A 77 -14.51 9.79 -7.78
N LEU A 78 -13.28 10.22 -8.08
CA LEU A 78 -13.05 11.50 -8.75
C LEU A 78 -13.20 11.38 -10.29
N PRO A 79 -13.68 12.42 -10.98
CA PRO A 79 -13.62 12.51 -12.43
C PRO A 79 -12.18 12.49 -12.93
N VAL A 80 -11.95 11.97 -14.14
CA VAL A 80 -10.60 11.97 -14.76
C VAL A 80 -10.04 13.39 -14.89
N GLU A 81 -10.89 14.36 -15.22
CA GLU A 81 -10.55 15.79 -15.33
C GLU A 81 -10.01 16.36 -14.01
N SER A 82 -10.60 15.95 -12.89
CA SER A 82 -10.17 16.38 -11.55
C SER A 82 -8.85 15.72 -11.09
N LYS A 83 -8.43 14.63 -11.74
CA LYS A 83 -7.16 13.94 -11.46
C LYS A 83 -6.01 14.43 -12.34
N GLN A 84 -6.31 15.17 -13.42
CA GLN A 84 -5.28 15.58 -14.36
C GLN A 84 -4.25 16.49 -13.67
N GLY A 85 -2.98 16.10 -13.77
CA GLY A 85 -1.86 16.83 -13.16
C GLY A 85 -1.61 16.52 -11.68
N LEU A 86 -2.42 15.67 -11.04
CA LEU A 86 -2.22 15.21 -9.68
C LEU A 86 -1.62 13.79 -9.65
N THR A 87 -0.71 13.57 -8.73
CA THR A 87 -0.23 12.23 -8.38
C THR A 87 -1.25 11.49 -7.52
N GLU A 88 -1.17 10.16 -7.46
CA GLU A 88 -2.03 9.35 -6.57
C GLU A 88 -1.93 9.82 -5.12
N HIS A 89 -0.74 10.19 -4.66
CA HIS A 89 -0.54 10.70 -3.30
C HIS A 89 -1.26 12.03 -3.06
N GLU A 90 -1.19 12.97 -4.02
CA GLU A 90 -1.89 14.26 -3.93
C GLU A 90 -3.41 14.08 -3.97
N ILE A 91 -3.92 13.14 -4.76
CA ILE A 91 -5.34 12.79 -4.79
C ILE A 91 -5.80 12.27 -3.42
N LEU A 92 -5.05 11.33 -2.83
CA LEU A 92 -5.38 10.76 -1.53
C LEU A 92 -5.30 11.82 -0.42
N ALA A 93 -4.30 12.70 -0.46
CA ALA A 93 -4.17 13.81 0.48
C ALA A 93 -5.32 14.82 0.34
N MET A 94 -5.73 15.16 -0.89
CA MET A 94 -6.87 16.04 -1.17
C MET A 94 -8.19 15.46 -0.65
N LEU A 95 -8.32 14.13 -0.68
CA LEU A 95 -9.48 13.41 -0.16
C LEU A 95 -9.37 13.09 1.35
N GLU A 96 -8.34 13.61 2.02
CA GLU A 96 -8.08 13.39 3.45
C GLU A 96 -8.01 11.90 3.83
N ILE A 97 -7.57 11.06 2.88
CA ILE A 97 -7.40 9.62 3.10
C ILE A 97 -6.16 9.38 3.95
N GLU A 98 -6.36 8.79 5.13
CA GLU A 98 -5.27 8.31 5.96
C GLU A 98 -4.54 7.15 5.25
N THR A 99 -3.25 7.35 5.02
CA THR A 99 -2.40 6.44 4.24
C THR A 99 -1.35 5.74 5.10
N ASP A 100 -1.19 6.17 6.34
CA ASP A 100 -0.29 5.55 7.33
C ASP A 100 -0.94 4.32 7.98
N LEU A 101 -0.15 3.52 8.70
CA LEU A 101 -0.61 2.29 9.35
C LEU A 101 -1.09 2.54 10.78
#